data_AF-A0A920AWU0-F1
#
_entry.id   AF-A0A920AWU0-F1
#
_cell.length_a   1.000
_cell.length_b   1.000
_cell.length_c   1.000
_cell.angle_alpha   90.00
_cell.angle_beta   90.00
_cell.angle_gamma   90.00
#
_symmetry.space_group_name_H-M   'P 1'
#
loop_
_entity.id
_entity.type
_entity.pdbx_description
1 polymer ?
#
loop_
_entity_poly.entity_id
_entity_poly.type
_entity_poly.pdbx_seq_one_letter_code
_entity_poly.pdbx_strand_id
1 'polypeptide(L)'
;MIASRLIADSFISIAGAGEDYLTLIQRQLSIQPPYVKSMSDPVIEKLKNKELVDSVPPLLNSLFNKTVQKYLIDASSYDPKQEISKLDIPVLIVQGSNDIQIEIKDAQLLHNAAKKSRIEIIQGMNHVFRQAPENRLLNMQTYGNPELPIDDSLVNLIVDFLMKIKIIIYSF
;
A
#
# COMPACT_ATOMS: atom_id res chain seq x y z
N MET A 1 -10.58 -4.49 -0.08
CA MET A 1 -10.84 -4.98 1.30
C MET A 1 -12.26 -4.74 1.75
N ILE A 2 -12.72 -3.48 1.92
CA ILE A 2 -14.06 -3.18 2.49
C ILE A 2 -15.20 -3.73 1.63
N ALA A 3 -15.22 -3.40 0.33
CA ALA A 3 -16.25 -3.88 -0.60
C ALA A 3 -16.18 -5.40 -0.84
N SER A 4 -15.00 -6.02 -0.66
CA SER A 4 -14.73 -7.40 -1.02
C SER A 4 -15.48 -8.43 -0.15
N ARG A 5 -15.97 -8.03 1.04
CA ARG A 5 -16.63 -8.95 1.98
C ARG A 5 -17.92 -9.58 1.47
N LEU A 6 -18.65 -8.88 0.61
CA LEU A 6 -20.03 -9.24 0.26
C LEU A 6 -20.18 -9.74 -1.17
N ILE A 7 -19.22 -9.43 -2.04
CA ILE A 7 -19.42 -9.55 -3.49
C ILE A 7 -18.21 -10.09 -4.26
N ALA A 8 -17.09 -10.39 -3.58
CA ALA A 8 -15.88 -10.84 -4.26
C ALA A 8 -15.55 -12.30 -3.92
N ASP A 9 -15.21 -13.10 -4.93
CA ASP A 9 -14.76 -14.48 -4.76
C ASP A 9 -13.31 -14.59 -4.29
N SER A 10 -12.52 -13.53 -4.47
CA SER A 10 -11.12 -13.44 -4.03
C SER A 10 -10.67 -11.99 -3.87
N PHE A 11 -9.50 -11.78 -3.27
CA PHE A 11 -8.88 -10.47 -3.12
C PHE A 11 -7.37 -10.54 -3.42
N ILE A 12 -6.85 -9.57 -4.17
CA ILE A 12 -5.42 -9.40 -4.42
C ILE A 12 -4.98 -8.05 -3.87
N SER A 13 -3.96 -8.05 -3.02
CA SER A 13 -3.26 -6.86 -2.53
C SER A 13 -1.89 -6.80 -3.17
N ILE A 14 -1.59 -5.73 -3.91
CA ILE A 14 -0.29 -5.50 -4.55
C ILE A 14 0.30 -4.23 -3.94
N ALA A 15 1.48 -4.33 -3.34
CA ALA A 15 2.11 -3.20 -2.64
C ALA A 15 1.18 -2.53 -1.60
N GLY A 16 0.41 -3.33 -0.88
CA GLY A 16 -0.58 -2.86 0.09
C GLY A 16 0.03 -2.53 1.44
N ALA A 17 -0.31 -1.36 2.00
CA ALA A 17 0.09 -0.97 3.35
C ALA A 17 -0.51 -1.89 4.42
N GLY A 18 0.28 -2.19 5.46
CA GLY A 18 -0.13 -3.02 6.60
C GLY A 18 -0.66 -2.22 7.80
N GLU A 19 -0.74 -0.90 7.67
CA GLU A 19 -1.16 0.05 8.71
C GLU A 19 -2.05 1.14 8.10
N ASP A 20 -2.79 1.85 8.94
CA ASP A 20 -3.61 2.97 8.48
C ASP A 20 -2.76 4.07 7.83
N TYR A 21 -3.37 4.85 6.94
CA TYR A 21 -2.65 5.77 6.06
C TYR A 21 -1.85 6.85 6.80
N LEU A 22 -2.36 7.40 7.90
CA LEU A 22 -1.65 8.41 8.69
C LEU A 22 -0.49 7.80 9.48
N THR A 23 -0.64 6.58 9.99
CA THR A 23 0.47 5.83 10.61
C THR A 23 1.55 5.48 9.60
N LEU A 24 1.19 5.09 8.38
CA LEU A 24 2.15 4.87 7.29
C LEU A 24 2.93 6.16 6.97
N ILE A 25 2.24 7.29 6.78
CA ILE A 25 2.88 8.58 6.54
C ILE A 25 3.82 8.94 7.70
N GLN A 26 3.38 8.75 8.94
CA GLN A 26 4.20 9.02 10.13
C GLN A 26 5.49 8.18 10.13
N ARG A 27 5.41 6.88 9.80
CA ARG A 27 6.58 6.00 9.66
C ARG A 27 7.50 6.50 8.55
N GLN A 28 6.97 6.82 7.38
CA GLN A 28 7.77 7.33 6.25
C GLN A 28 8.42 8.70 6.51
N LEU A 29 7.82 9.55 7.35
CA LEU A 29 8.43 10.82 7.74
C LEU A 29 9.47 10.65 8.86
N SER A 30 9.43 9.55 9.61
CA SER A 30 10.39 9.30 10.70
C SER A 30 11.81 8.99 10.22
N ILE A 31 11.97 8.57 8.95
CA ILE A 31 13.28 8.37 8.31
C ILE A 31 13.89 9.68 7.76
N GLN A 32 13.12 10.77 7.73
CA GLN A 32 13.59 12.09 7.32
C GLN A 32 14.36 12.76 8.47
N PRO A 33 15.10 13.86 8.20
CA PRO A 33 15.77 14.61 9.27
C PRO A 33 14.82 14.96 10.43
N PRO A 34 15.27 14.96 11.70
CA PRO A 34 14.40 15.05 12.88
C PRO A 34 13.40 16.21 12.87
N TYR A 35 13.78 17.36 12.29
CA TYR A 35 12.91 18.53 12.21
C TYR A 35 11.62 18.27 11.39
N VAL A 36 11.64 17.37 10.40
CA VAL A 36 10.47 16.98 9.60
C VAL A 36 9.45 16.26 10.49
N LYS A 37 9.93 15.34 11.33
CA LYS A 37 9.09 14.63 12.30
C LYS A 37 8.49 15.59 13.32
N SER A 38 9.29 16.49 13.90
CA SER A 38 8.81 17.50 14.85
C SER A 38 7.73 18.41 14.29
N MET A 39 7.76 18.72 13.00
CA MET A 39 6.72 19.53 12.34
C MET A 39 5.48 18.73 11.97
N SER A 40 5.62 17.44 11.65
CA SER A 40 4.54 16.62 11.09
C SER A 40 3.72 15.89 12.15
N ASP A 41 4.33 15.43 13.25
CA ASP A 41 3.62 14.71 14.31
C ASP A 41 2.40 15.47 14.85
N PRO A 42 2.47 16.79 15.17
CA PRO A 42 1.30 17.51 15.69
C PRO A 42 0.16 17.61 14.66
N VAL A 43 0.49 17.65 13.36
CA VAL A 43 -0.50 17.67 12.28
C VAL A 43 -1.14 16.29 12.17
N ILE A 44 -0.34 15.23 12.17
CA ILE A 44 -0.82 13.84 12.09
C ILE A 44 -1.69 13.49 13.29
N GLU A 45 -1.32 13.89 14.51
CA GLU A 45 -2.11 13.64 15.73
C GLU A 45 -3.51 14.29 15.64
N LYS A 46 -3.60 15.54 15.19
CA LYS A 46 -4.88 16.21 14.97
C LYS A 46 -5.74 15.46 13.95
N LEU A 47 -5.14 15.07 12.82
CA LEU A 47 -5.86 14.31 11.79
C LEU A 47 -6.31 12.93 12.29
N LYS A 48 -5.50 12.24 13.10
CA LYS A 48 -5.90 10.97 13.77
C LYS A 48 -7.10 11.18 14.71
N ASN A 49 -7.20 12.36 15.34
CA ASN A 49 -8.35 12.77 16.15
C ASN A 49 -9.52 13.34 15.33
N LYS A 50 -9.46 13.26 13.99
CA LYS A 50 -10.46 13.80 13.05
C LYS A 50 -10.58 15.33 13.08
N GLU A 51 -9.55 16.01 13.54
CA GLU A 51 -9.47 17.47 13.59
C GLU A 51 -8.67 18.00 12.39
N LEU A 52 -9.23 19.02 11.71
CA LEU A 52 -8.53 19.70 10.62
C LEU A 52 -7.52 20.72 11.17
N VAL A 53 -6.46 20.97 10.40
CA VAL A 53 -5.43 21.97 10.68
C VAL A 53 -5.49 23.08 9.63
N ASP A 54 -5.70 24.32 10.06
CA ASP A 54 -5.85 25.44 9.14
C ASP A 54 -4.55 25.87 8.45
N SER A 55 -3.42 25.78 9.15
CA SER A 55 -2.11 26.17 8.63
C SER A 55 -1.10 25.06 8.88
N VAL A 56 -0.43 24.63 7.81
CA VAL A 56 0.66 23.65 7.87
C VAL A 56 1.98 24.32 7.45
N PRO A 57 3.12 23.91 8.02
CA PRO A 57 4.42 24.40 7.56
C PRO A 57 4.58 24.22 6.05
N PRO A 58 5.20 25.17 5.31
CA PRO A 58 5.32 25.09 3.85
C PRO A 58 5.94 23.78 3.35
N LEU A 59 6.90 23.23 4.09
CA LEU A 59 7.55 21.95 3.76
C LEU A 59 6.58 20.76 3.78
N LEU A 60 5.51 20.84 4.57
CA LEU A 60 4.54 19.78 4.76
C LEU A 60 3.28 19.96 3.90
N ASN A 61 3.19 21.05 3.14
CA ASN A 61 1.99 21.42 2.41
C ASN A 61 1.61 20.42 1.31
N SER A 62 2.60 19.77 0.67
CA SER A 62 2.35 18.73 -0.33
C SER A 62 1.60 17.52 0.26
N LEU A 63 1.82 17.22 1.54
CA LEU A 63 1.20 16.09 2.23
C LEU A 63 -0.07 16.47 3.00
N PHE A 64 -0.12 17.66 3.60
CA PHE A 64 -1.16 18.02 4.58
C PHE A 64 -1.92 19.30 4.26
N ASN A 65 -1.92 19.77 3.01
CA ASN A 65 -2.74 20.93 2.64
C ASN A 65 -4.22 20.73 3.01
N LYS A 66 -4.93 21.84 3.24
CA LYS A 66 -6.31 21.84 3.75
C LYS A 66 -7.28 20.98 2.94
N THR A 67 -7.11 20.92 1.61
CA THR A 67 -8.00 20.17 0.72
C THR A 67 -7.85 18.66 0.87
N VAL A 68 -6.64 18.15 1.17
CA VAL A 68 -6.39 16.70 1.28
C VAL A 68 -6.70 16.12 2.67
N GLN A 69 -6.75 16.95 3.71
CA GLN A 69 -6.88 16.47 5.09
C GLN A 69 -8.13 15.60 5.34
N LYS A 70 -9.28 15.95 4.75
CA LYS A 70 -10.50 15.12 4.85
C LYS A 70 -10.27 13.73 4.26
N TYR A 71 -9.63 13.66 3.09
CA TYR A 71 -9.24 12.39 2.49
C TYR A 71 -8.27 11.60 3.37
N LEU A 72 -7.28 12.26 3.99
CA LEU A 72 -6.34 11.57 4.90
C LEU A 72 -7.05 10.96 6.13
N ILE A 73 -7.99 11.70 6.71
CA ILE A 73 -8.82 11.23 7.83
C ILE A 73 -9.65 10.01 7.39
N ASP A 74 -10.32 10.11 6.24
CA ASP A 74 -11.15 9.02 5.73
C ASP A 74 -10.30 7.79 5.36
N ALA A 75 -9.14 7.99 4.72
CA ALA A 75 -8.21 6.93 4.36
C ALA A 75 -7.58 6.24 5.59
N SER A 76 -7.41 6.96 6.70
CA SER A 76 -6.91 6.44 7.98
C SER A 76 -8.01 5.87 8.87
N SER A 77 -9.29 6.02 8.49
CA SER A 77 -10.43 5.49 9.28
C SER A 77 -10.52 3.96 9.28
N TYR A 78 -9.71 3.28 8.47
CA TYR A 78 -9.67 1.84 8.35
C TYR A 78 -8.26 1.31 8.61
N ASP A 79 -8.14 0.32 9.49
CA ASP A 79 -6.90 -0.43 9.70
C ASP A 79 -6.86 -1.61 8.71
N PRO A 80 -5.91 -1.65 7.76
CA PRO A 80 -5.77 -2.74 6.79
C PRO A 80 -5.76 -4.15 7.41
N LYS A 81 -5.11 -4.33 8.57
CA LYS A 81 -5.06 -5.65 9.25
C LYS A 81 -6.44 -6.06 9.76
N GLN A 82 -7.18 -5.11 10.33
CA GLN A 82 -8.55 -5.38 10.76
C GLN A 82 -9.44 -5.64 9.56
N GLU A 83 -9.27 -4.89 8.46
CA GLU A 83 -10.12 -5.05 7.29
C GLU A 83 -9.89 -6.38 6.57
N ILE A 84 -8.63 -6.81 6.42
CA ILE A 84 -8.26 -8.05 5.75
C ILE A 84 -8.58 -9.29 6.60
N SER A 85 -8.51 -9.21 7.93
CA SER A 85 -8.85 -10.34 8.83
C SER A 85 -10.32 -10.75 8.78
N LYS A 86 -11.18 -9.82 8.35
CA LYS A 86 -12.61 -10.06 8.16
C LYS A 86 -12.94 -10.76 6.84
N LEU A 87 -11.97 -10.95 5.93
CA LEU A 87 -12.17 -11.70 4.68
C LEU A 87 -12.08 -13.20 4.94
N ASP A 88 -13.09 -13.96 4.50
CA ASP A 88 -13.09 -15.44 4.50
C ASP A 88 -12.93 -16.04 3.09
N ILE A 89 -12.44 -15.23 2.16
CA ILE A 89 -12.17 -15.59 0.77
C ILE A 89 -10.66 -15.76 0.54
N PRO A 90 -10.22 -16.45 -0.52
CA PRO A 90 -8.80 -16.51 -0.89
C PRO A 90 -8.19 -15.12 -1.09
N VAL A 91 -7.01 -14.91 -0.51
CA VAL A 91 -6.26 -13.66 -0.60
C VAL A 91 -4.86 -13.91 -1.16
N LEU A 92 -4.47 -13.14 -2.17
CA LEU A 92 -3.08 -13.05 -2.62
C LEU A 92 -2.49 -11.70 -2.16
N ILE A 93 -1.32 -11.73 -1.53
CA ILE A 93 -0.57 -10.54 -1.14
C ILE A 93 0.76 -10.57 -1.91
N VAL A 94 1.00 -9.55 -2.72
CA VAL A 94 2.20 -9.43 -3.55
C VAL A 94 2.97 -8.19 -3.14
N GLN A 95 4.28 -8.34 -2.96
CA GLN A 95 5.18 -7.24 -2.62
C GLN A 95 6.48 -7.35 -3.41
N GLY A 96 7.02 -6.21 -3.84
CA GLY A 96 8.35 -6.15 -4.43
C GLY A 96 9.43 -5.97 -3.36
N SER A 97 10.56 -6.66 -3.50
CA SER A 97 11.67 -6.51 -2.54
C SER A 97 12.35 -5.13 -2.60
N ASN A 98 12.21 -4.44 -3.73
CA ASN A 98 12.84 -3.14 -4.00
C ASN A 98 11.78 -2.02 -4.03
N ASP A 99 10.61 -2.24 -3.42
CA ASP A 99 9.64 -1.19 -3.18
C ASP A 99 10.20 -0.22 -2.12
N ILE A 100 10.25 1.07 -2.49
CA ILE A 100 10.78 2.14 -1.63
C ILE A 100 9.67 2.95 -0.94
N GLN A 101 8.40 2.65 -1.24
CA GLN A 101 7.21 3.27 -0.65
C GLN A 101 6.59 2.36 0.41
N ILE A 102 6.47 1.07 0.13
CA ILE A 102 5.85 0.07 1.01
C ILE A 102 6.84 -1.07 1.29
N GLU A 103 6.97 -1.46 2.56
CA GLU A 103 7.99 -2.42 2.97
C GLU A 103 7.46 -3.87 2.90
N ILE A 104 8.37 -4.85 2.83
CA ILE A 104 8.01 -6.29 2.98
C ILE A 104 7.25 -6.55 4.29
N LYS A 105 7.58 -5.79 5.35
CA LYS A 105 6.89 -5.88 6.64
C LYS A 105 5.39 -5.62 6.52
N ASP A 106 4.96 -4.70 5.65
CA ASP A 106 3.54 -4.41 5.42
C ASP A 106 2.79 -5.62 4.86
N ALA A 107 3.38 -6.28 3.85
CA ALA A 107 2.84 -7.51 3.30
C ALA A 107 2.76 -8.63 4.35
N GLN A 108 3.78 -8.76 5.21
CA GLN A 108 3.77 -9.73 6.31
C GLN A 108 2.68 -9.42 7.35
N LEU A 109 2.47 -8.15 7.69
CA LEU A 109 1.41 -7.72 8.59
C LEU A 109 0.03 -8.10 8.05
N LEU A 110 -0.21 -7.87 6.76
CA LEU A 110 -1.45 -8.26 6.10
C LEU A 110 -1.62 -9.79 6.06
N HIS A 111 -0.56 -10.53 5.74
CA HIS A 111 -0.58 -11.99 5.66
C HIS A 111 -0.94 -12.62 7.01
N ASN A 112 -0.29 -12.14 8.08
CA ASN A 112 -0.53 -12.62 9.44
C ASN A 112 -1.94 -12.33 9.94
N ALA A 113 -2.57 -11.24 9.47
CA ALA A 113 -3.92 -10.87 9.85
C ALA A 113 -5.00 -11.61 9.04
N ALA A 114 -4.70 -12.03 7.81
CA ALA A 114 -5.66 -12.65 6.90
C ALA A 114 -5.86 -14.15 7.17
N LYS A 115 -7.11 -14.63 7.08
CA LYS A 115 -7.45 -16.04 7.36
C LYS A 115 -6.97 -17.03 6.31
N LYS A 116 -7.03 -16.65 5.03
CA LYS A 116 -6.78 -17.51 3.86
C LYS A 116 -5.88 -16.81 2.86
N SER A 117 -4.68 -16.44 3.29
CA SER A 117 -3.76 -15.67 2.44
C SER A 117 -2.52 -16.45 1.99
N ARG A 118 -2.04 -16.10 0.80
CA ARG A 118 -0.72 -16.45 0.27
C ARG A 118 0.07 -15.15 0.10
N ILE A 119 1.31 -15.11 0.56
CA ILE A 119 2.23 -14.00 0.37
C ILE A 119 3.29 -14.37 -0.66
N GLU A 120 3.58 -13.45 -1.58
CA GLU A 120 4.59 -13.61 -2.61
C GLU A 120 5.46 -12.36 -2.70
N ILE A 121 6.78 -12.57 -2.62
CA ILE A 121 7.77 -11.49 -2.70
C ILE A 121 8.51 -11.61 -4.03
N ILE A 122 8.28 -10.65 -4.92
CA ILE A 122 8.96 -10.58 -6.22
C ILE A 122 10.29 -9.86 -6.02
N GLN A 123 11.38 -10.61 -6.16
CA GLN A 123 12.73 -10.08 -6.00
C GLN A 123 13.02 -9.02 -7.08
N GLY A 124 13.59 -7.89 -6.67
CA GLY A 124 13.96 -6.78 -7.55
C GLY A 124 12.81 -5.86 -7.99
N MET A 125 11.56 -6.24 -7.78
CA MET A 125 10.40 -5.42 -8.17
C MET A 125 10.22 -4.22 -7.23
N ASN A 126 9.87 -3.06 -7.78
CA ASN A 126 9.54 -1.85 -7.03
C ASN A 126 8.04 -1.54 -6.97
N HIS A 127 7.67 -0.38 -6.43
CA HIS A 127 6.27 0.03 -6.24
C HIS A 127 5.48 0.20 -7.55
N VAL A 128 6.16 0.59 -8.63
CA VAL A 128 5.55 0.72 -9.97
C VAL A 128 5.67 -0.57 -10.77
N PHE A 129 5.94 -1.68 -10.09
CA PHE A 129 5.95 -3.04 -10.60
C PHE A 129 7.02 -3.32 -11.65
N ARG A 130 8.12 -2.57 -11.61
CA ARG A 130 9.27 -2.74 -12.51
C ARG A 130 10.44 -3.33 -11.76
N GLN A 131 11.30 -4.05 -12.49
CA GLN A 131 12.62 -4.40 -11.99
C GLN A 131 13.46 -3.14 -11.77
N ALA A 132 14.01 -3.02 -10.58
CA ALA A 132 14.77 -1.85 -10.17
C ALA A 132 15.99 -2.27 -9.35
N PRO A 133 17.11 -1.51 -9.42
CA PRO A 133 18.25 -1.76 -8.55
C PRO A 133 17.92 -1.57 -7.06
N GLU A 134 18.67 -2.23 -6.18
CA GLU A 134 18.55 -2.02 -4.73
C GLU A 134 18.96 -0.59 -4.32
N ASN A 135 19.87 0.03 -5.09
CA ASN A 135 20.26 1.42 -4.84
C ASN A 135 19.05 2.34 -4.99
N ARG A 136 18.66 2.99 -3.88
CA ARG A 136 17.45 3.83 -3.79
C ARG A 136 17.39 4.92 -4.87
N LEU A 137 18.51 5.59 -5.17
CA LEU A 137 18.53 6.68 -6.15
C LEU A 137 18.32 6.15 -7.57
N LEU A 138 19.00 5.05 -7.93
CA LEU A 138 18.81 4.39 -9.23
C LEU A 138 17.40 3.80 -9.36
N ASN A 139 16.85 3.26 -8.27
CA ASN A 139 15.47 2.77 -8.24
C ASN A 139 14.47 3.89 -8.52
N MET A 140 14.61 5.05 -7.86
CA MET A 140 13.73 6.21 -8.10
C MET A 140 13.72 6.65 -9.58
N GLN A 141 14.83 6.53 -10.30
CA GLN A 141 14.89 6.87 -11.72
C GLN A 141 14.00 5.96 -12.60
N THR A 142 13.69 4.74 -12.15
CA THR A 142 12.81 3.81 -12.89
C THR A 142 11.33 4.21 -12.86
N TYR A 143 10.91 5.08 -11.94
CA TYR A 143 9.49 5.47 -11.78
C TYR A 143 9.00 6.26 -12.98
N GLY A 144 9.85 7.15 -13.50
CA GLY A 144 9.54 8.00 -14.65
C GLY A 144 9.93 7.41 -16.01
N ASN A 145 10.43 6.18 -16.06
CA ASN A 145 10.89 5.57 -17.32
C ASN A 145 9.77 4.71 -17.96
N PRO A 146 9.14 5.16 -19.06
CA PRO A 146 8.06 4.42 -19.71
C PRO A 146 8.54 3.18 -20.49
N GLU A 147 9.82 3.10 -20.83
CA GLU A 147 10.39 2.00 -21.62
C GLU A 147 10.63 0.74 -20.80
N LEU A 148 10.59 0.84 -19.46
CA LEU A 148 10.74 -0.31 -18.59
C LEU A 148 9.40 -1.06 -18.48
N PRO A 149 9.35 -2.34 -18.90
CA PRO A 149 8.14 -3.13 -18.82
C PRO A 149 7.78 -3.42 -17.36
N ILE A 150 6.51 -3.74 -17.15
CA ILE A 150 6.06 -4.37 -15.90
C ILE A 150 6.72 -5.73 -15.78
N ASP A 151 7.05 -6.15 -14.57
CA ASP A 151 7.61 -7.46 -14.30
C ASP A 151 6.62 -8.58 -14.67
N ASP A 152 7.00 -9.44 -15.61
CA ASP A 152 6.17 -10.56 -16.07
C ASP A 152 5.81 -11.53 -14.95
N SER A 153 6.65 -11.66 -13.92
CA SER A 153 6.38 -12.51 -12.75
C SER A 153 5.14 -12.03 -12.00
N LEU A 154 4.89 -10.71 -11.93
CA LEU A 154 3.67 -10.17 -11.32
C LEU A 154 2.44 -10.59 -12.14
N VAL A 155 2.51 -10.41 -13.46
CA VAL A 155 1.39 -10.74 -14.36
C VAL A 155 1.08 -12.23 -14.29
N ASN A 156 2.09 -13.08 -14.42
CA ASN A 156 1.96 -14.53 -14.34
C ASN A 156 1.38 -14.97 -12.99
N LEU A 157 1.86 -14.39 -11.89
CA LEU A 157 1.36 -14.71 -10.55
C LEU A 157 -0.12 -14.36 -10.38
N ILE A 158 -0.55 -13.20 -10.89
CA ILE A 158 -1.96 -12.78 -10.83
C ILE A 158 -2.82 -13.72 -11.68
N VAL A 159 -2.39 -14.03 -12.92
CA VAL A 159 -3.10 -14.95 -13.81
C VAL A 159 -3.24 -16.33 -13.16
N ASP A 160 -2.16 -16.88 -12.62
CA ASP A 160 -2.16 -18.18 -11.94
C ASP A 160 -3.09 -18.21 -10.72
N PHE A 161 -3.18 -17.10 -9.98
CA PHE A 161 -4.10 -16.99 -8.86
C PHE A 161 -5.55 -16.95 -9.32
N LEU A 162 -5.85 -16.17 -10.36
CA LEU A 162 -7.20 -16.05 -10.92
C LEU A 162 -7.69 -17.37 -11.53
N MET A 163 -6.83 -18.10 -12.22
CA MET A 163 -7.17 -19.40 -12.85
C MET A 163 -7.52 -20.50 -11.85
N LYS A 164 -7.13 -20.35 -10.57
CA LYS A 164 -7.49 -21.29 -9.49
C LYS A 164 -8.86 -21.00 -8.88
N ILE A 165 -9.49 -19.89 -9.25
CA ILE A 165 -10.84 -19.52 -8.81
C ILE A 165 -11.85 -20.13 -9.78
N LYS A 166 -13.06 -20.41 -9.29
CA LYS A 166 -14.16 -20.90 -10.12
C LYS A 166 -14.61 -19.78 -11.07
N ILE A 167 -14.10 -19.78 -12.29
CA ILE A 167 -14.50 -18.86 -13.35
C ILE A 167 -15.68 -19.49 -14.12
N ILE A 168 -16.81 -18.80 -14.18
CA ILE A 168 -17.93 -19.20 -15.04
C ILE A 168 -17.73 -18.49 -16.39
N ILE A 169 -17.35 -19.27 -17.40
CA ILE A 169 -17.31 -18.80 -18.79
C ILE A 169 -18.64 -19.21 -19.44
N TYR A 170 -19.45 -18.22 -19.79
CA TYR A 170 -20.70 -18.43 -20.51
C TYR A 170 -20.53 -17.87 -21.93
N SER A 171 -20.74 -18.73 -22.93
CA SER A 171 -20.87 -18.34 -24.33
C SER A 171 -22.30 -18.62 -24.78
N PHE A 172 -22.86 -17.75 -25.63
CA PHE A 172 -24.03 -18.08 -26.43
C PHE A 172 -23.68 -19.14 -27.47
#